data_AF-A0A9P5YL48-F1
#
_entry.id   AF-A0A9P5YL48-F1
#
_cell.length_a   1.000
_cell.length_b   1.000
_cell.length_c   1.000
_cell.angle_alpha   90.00
_cell.angle_beta   90.00
_cell.angle_gamma   90.00
#
_symmetry.space_group_name_H-M   'P 1'
#
loop_
_entity.id
_entity.type
_entity.pdbx_description
1 polymer ?
#
loop_
_entity_poly.entity_id
_entity_poly.type
_entity_poly.pdbx_seq_one_letter_code
_entity_poly.pdbx_strand_id
1 'polypeptide(L)'
;DTDTYGIPVRPTWSVNKLLSSYPQPKLSPQIIQRLYELSALVCPKMDTSDFKVVQEDLEEMIRMVEAVRLVDTSGVSVKGRGEKEDVDGQAIYSEPRGEFGQGLLEHASRTQDQFYIVDSDRRR
;
A
#
# COMPACT_ATOMS: atom_id res chain seq x y z
N ASP A 1 -19.21 -5.34 -29.93
CA ASP A 1 -19.84 -6.48 -30.63
C ASP A 1 -19.13 -7.78 -30.27
N THR A 2 -19.84 -8.64 -29.54
CA THR A 2 -19.42 -9.99 -29.15
C THR A 2 -20.36 -11.01 -29.79
N ASP A 3 -19.90 -12.23 -30.02
CA ASP A 3 -20.75 -13.33 -30.51
C ASP A 3 -21.63 -13.94 -29.40
N THR A 4 -22.38 -14.98 -29.74
CA THR A 4 -23.22 -15.75 -28.80
C THR A 4 -22.46 -16.43 -27.67
N TYR A 5 -21.13 -16.54 -27.77
CA TYR A 5 -20.24 -17.11 -26.76
C TYR A 5 -19.44 -16.03 -26.00
N GLY A 6 -19.72 -14.75 -26.24
CA GLY A 6 -19.04 -13.63 -25.59
C GLY A 6 -17.66 -13.31 -26.18
N ILE A 7 -17.31 -13.89 -27.32
CA ILE A 7 -16.02 -13.66 -27.98
C ILE A 7 -16.13 -12.39 -28.83
N PRO A 8 -15.18 -11.45 -28.73
CA PRO A 8 -15.21 -10.23 -29.53
C PRO A 8 -15.06 -10.55 -31.03
N VAL A 9 -16.01 -10.08 -31.84
CA VAL A 9 -16.07 -10.33 -33.29
C VAL A 9 -15.07 -9.46 -34.07
N ARG A 10 -14.50 -8.45 -33.39
CA ARG A 10 -13.47 -7.56 -33.92
C ARG A 10 -12.27 -7.58 -32.99
N PRO A 11 -11.05 -7.31 -33.51
CA PRO A 11 -9.88 -7.18 -32.67
C PRO A 11 -10.11 -6.04 -31.65
N THR A 12 -10.18 -6.43 -30.38
CA THR A 12 -10.22 -5.51 -29.26
C THR A 12 -8.81 -5.20 -28.78
N TRP A 13 -8.67 -4.06 -28.12
CA TRP A 13 -7.40 -3.64 -27.54
C TRP A 13 -7.02 -4.60 -26.40
N SER A 14 -5.71 -4.83 -26.23
CA SER A 14 -5.20 -5.53 -25.06
C SER A 14 -4.88 -4.53 -23.95
N VAL A 15 -5.17 -4.92 -22.70
CA VAL A 15 -4.86 -4.12 -21.52
C VAL A 15 -3.36 -3.79 -21.48
N ASN A 16 -2.51 -4.76 -21.83
CA ASN A 16 -1.07 -4.57 -21.83
C ASN A 16 -0.63 -3.51 -22.88
N LYS A 17 -1.24 -3.51 -24.07
CA LYS A 17 -0.99 -2.47 -25.09
C LYS A 17 -1.44 -1.10 -24.61
N LEU A 18 -2.59 -1.01 -23.95
CA LEU A 18 -3.08 0.26 -23.39
C LEU A 18 -2.12 0.78 -22.30
N LEU A 19 -1.74 -0.07 -21.34
CA LEU A 19 -0.87 0.33 -20.22
C LEU A 19 0.55 0.70 -20.68
N SER A 20 1.07 0.02 -21.71
CA SER A 20 2.38 0.33 -22.29
C SER A 20 2.44 1.70 -22.98
N SER A 21 1.30 2.32 -23.31
CA SER A 21 1.25 3.63 -23.94
C SER A 21 1.44 4.79 -22.97
N TYR A 22 1.35 4.54 -21.66
CA TYR A 22 1.55 5.56 -20.64
C TYR A 22 3.04 5.78 -20.35
N PRO A 23 3.46 7.04 -20.11
CA PRO A 23 4.83 7.33 -19.75
C PRO A 23 5.20 6.63 -18.43
N GLN A 24 6.40 6.08 -18.35
CA GLN A 24 6.90 5.53 -17.09
C GLN A 24 7.33 6.68 -16.18
N PRO A 25 6.73 6.82 -14.98
CA PRO A 25 7.16 7.83 -14.03
C PRO A 25 8.59 7.51 -13.57
N LYS A 26 9.40 8.54 -13.34
CA LYS A 26 10.76 8.38 -12.85
C LYS A 26 10.84 8.80 -11.40
N LEU A 27 11.19 7.87 -10.52
CA LEU A 27 11.35 8.15 -9.10
C LEU A 27 12.78 8.61 -8.83
N SER A 28 12.92 9.68 -8.05
CA SER A 28 14.23 10.08 -7.57
C SER A 28 14.67 9.18 -6.41
N PRO A 29 15.97 8.90 -6.24
CA PRO A 29 16.46 8.06 -5.15
C PRO A 29 16.07 8.59 -3.76
N GLN A 30 15.94 9.91 -3.62
CA GLN A 30 15.52 10.55 -2.37
C GLN A 30 14.07 10.24 -2.00
N ILE A 31 13.18 10.09 -3.00
CA ILE A 31 11.79 9.70 -2.78
C ILE A 31 11.73 8.26 -2.28
N ILE A 32 12.49 7.36 -2.92
CA ILE A 32 12.54 5.95 -2.51
C ILE A 32 13.07 5.85 -1.08
N GLN A 33 14.16 6.53 -0.75
CA GLN A 33 14.68 6.57 0.61
C GLN A 33 13.61 7.06 1.62
N ARG A 34 12.91 8.15 1.29
CA ARG A 34 11.84 8.68 2.14
C ARG A 34 10.69 7.69 2.33
N LEU A 35 10.33 6.91 1.30
CA LEU A 35 9.29 5.86 1.42
C LEU A 35 9.72 4.75 2.38
N TYR A 36 10.98 4.32 2.31
CA TYR A 36 11.53 3.34 3.25
C TYR A 36 11.52 3.85 4.69
N GLU A 37 11.93 5.10 4.90
CA GLU A 37 11.88 5.76 6.21
C GLU A 37 10.46 5.82 6.77
N LEU A 38 9.47 6.23 5.95
CA LEU A 38 8.07 6.29 6.36
C LEU A 38 7.46 4.91 6.63
N SER A 39 7.97 3.88 5.96
CA SER A 39 7.52 2.50 6.13
C SER A 39 8.27 1.77 7.26
N ALA A 40 9.17 2.45 7.97
CA ALA A 40 10.07 1.86 8.96
C ALA A 40 10.88 0.65 8.43
N LEU A 41 11.25 0.69 7.15
CA LEU A 41 12.05 -0.34 6.48
C LEU A 41 13.50 0.11 6.30
N VAL A 42 14.41 -0.87 6.23
CA VAL A 42 15.82 -0.62 5.92
C VAL A 42 15.98 -0.51 4.40
N CYS A 43 16.36 0.67 3.92
CA CYS A 43 16.58 0.94 2.51
C CYS A 43 17.84 0.20 1.99
N PRO A 44 17.77 -0.51 0.84
CA PRO A 44 18.96 -1.01 0.16
C PRO A 44 19.93 0.13 -0.20
N LYS A 45 21.22 -0.19 -0.33
CA LYS A 45 22.22 0.81 -0.75
C LYS A 45 21.95 1.24 -2.20
N MET A 46 22.06 2.53 -2.51
CA MET A 46 21.68 3.08 -3.82
C MET A 46 22.42 2.45 -5.01
N ASP A 47 23.65 1.99 -4.82
CA ASP A 47 24.47 1.40 -5.88
C ASP A 47 24.23 -0.10 -6.11
N THR A 48 23.32 -0.73 -5.35
CA THR A 48 23.06 -2.18 -5.48
C THR A 48 22.01 -2.48 -6.55
N SER A 49 22.08 -3.70 -7.09
CA SER A 49 21.03 -4.23 -7.99
C SER A 49 19.66 -4.19 -7.34
N ASP A 50 19.59 -4.46 -6.04
CA ASP A 50 18.34 -4.55 -5.29
C ASP A 50 17.61 -3.20 -5.26
N PHE A 51 18.35 -2.10 -5.14
CA PHE A 51 17.76 -0.76 -5.21
C PHE A 51 17.17 -0.49 -6.59
N LYS A 52 17.84 -0.91 -7.66
CA LYS A 52 17.35 -0.76 -9.04
C LYS A 52 16.08 -1.57 -9.30
N VAL A 53 16.03 -2.81 -8.82
CA VAL A 53 14.84 -3.67 -8.92
C VAL A 53 13.65 -2.99 -8.25
N VAL A 54 13.82 -2.54 -6.99
CA VAL A 54 12.74 -1.85 -6.26
C VAL A 54 12.31 -0.58 -6.97
N GLN A 55 13.27 0.19 -7.51
CA GLN A 55 12.96 1.40 -8.27
C GLN A 55 12.11 1.07 -9.50
N GLU A 56 12.51 0.09 -10.30
CA GLU A 56 11.78 -0.32 -11.51
C GLU A 56 10.37 -0.83 -11.18
N ASP A 57 10.24 -1.65 -10.13
CA ASP A 57 8.96 -2.19 -9.67
C ASP A 57 8.01 -1.08 -9.21
N LEU A 58 8.51 -0.12 -8.41
CA LEU A 58 7.72 1.01 -7.95
C LEU A 58 7.29 1.91 -9.12
N GLU A 59 8.17 2.18 -10.07
CA GLU A 59 7.86 2.96 -11.28
C GLU A 59 6.78 2.27 -12.13
N GLU A 60 6.83 0.95 -12.27
CA GLU A 60 5.80 0.17 -12.97
C GLU A 60 4.45 0.19 -12.24
N MET A 61 4.44 0.01 -10.92
CA MET A 61 3.22 0.07 -10.12
C MET A 61 2.57 1.46 -10.20
N ILE A 62 3.35 2.54 -10.14
CA ILE A 62 2.81 3.89 -10.26
C ILE A 62 2.22 4.11 -11.66
N ARG A 63 2.89 3.65 -12.73
CA ARG A 63 2.34 3.74 -14.10
C ARG A 63 0.96 3.10 -14.20
N MET A 64 0.76 1.96 -13.54
CA MET A 64 -0.55 1.30 -13.52
C MET A 64 -1.61 2.13 -12.78
N VAL A 65 -1.27 2.74 -11.65
CA VAL A 65 -2.20 3.57 -10.87
C VAL A 65 -2.48 4.91 -11.56
N GLU A 66 -1.51 5.48 -12.27
CA GLU A 66 -1.71 6.72 -13.01
C GLU A 66 -2.73 6.58 -14.14
N ALA A 67 -2.85 5.40 -14.75
CA ALA A 67 -3.89 5.12 -15.73
C ALA A 67 -5.31 5.32 -15.16
N VAL A 68 -5.52 5.11 -13.86
CA VAL A 68 -6.80 5.33 -13.18
C VAL A 68 -7.13 6.82 -13.09
N ARG A 69 -6.12 7.70 -13.03
CA ARG A 69 -6.33 9.16 -12.95
C ARG A 69 -6.97 9.75 -14.21
N LEU A 70 -6.89 9.04 -15.34
CA LEU A 70 -7.48 9.45 -16.61
C LEU A 70 -8.95 9.07 -16.75
N VAL A 71 -9.49 8.29 -15.81
CA VAL A 71 -10.90 7.91 -15.79
C VAL A 71 -11.72 9.10 -15.31
N ASP A 72 -12.80 9.40 -16.04
CA ASP A 72 -13.76 10.41 -15.59
C ASP A 72 -14.48 9.91 -14.33
N THR A 73 -14.22 10.57 -13.21
CA THR A 73 -14.87 10.32 -11.92
C THR A 73 -15.95 11.35 -11.61
N SER A 74 -16.42 12.12 -12.60
CA SER A 74 -17.50 13.07 -12.41
C SER A 74 -18.78 12.33 -11.94
N GLY A 75 -19.35 12.78 -10.83
CA GLY A 75 -20.53 12.14 -10.21
C GLY A 75 -20.23 10.97 -9.27
N VAL A 76 -18.97 10.59 -9.07
CA VAL A 76 -18.59 9.60 -8.05
C VAL A 76 -18.42 10.28 -6.69
N SER A 77 -19.18 9.84 -5.69
CA SER A 77 -18.99 10.25 -4.29
C SER A 77 -18.10 9.24 -3.58
N VAL A 78 -16.99 9.70 -3.00
CA VAL A 78 -16.15 8.85 -2.15
C VAL A 78 -16.89 8.63 -0.83
N LYS A 79 -17.31 7.39 -0.56
CA LYS A 79 -17.84 7.01 0.75
C LYS A 79 -16.66 6.70 1.68
N GLY A 80 -16.62 7.33 2.84
CA GLY A 80 -15.58 7.07 3.85
C GLY A 80 -15.86 5.79 4.65
N ARG A 81 -14.81 5.24 5.29
CA ARG A 81 -14.99 4.22 6.33
C ARG A 81 -15.86 4.78 7.47
N GLY A 82 -16.93 4.09 7.84
CA GLY A 82 -17.88 4.46 8.91
C GLY A 82 -19.23 5.02 8.45
N GLU A 83 -19.52 5.03 7.14
CA GLU A 83 -20.84 5.43 6.63
C GLU A 83 -21.87 4.30 6.78
N LYS A 84 -23.18 4.61 6.67
CA LYS A 84 -24.31 3.71 6.97
C LYS A 84 -24.28 2.31 6.30
N GLU A 85 -23.51 2.14 5.23
CA GLU A 85 -23.34 0.88 4.51
C GLU A 85 -22.16 0.03 5.01
N ASP A 86 -21.29 0.57 5.87
CA ASP A 86 -20.30 -0.21 6.63
C ASP A 86 -21.05 -0.94 7.76
N VAL A 87 -21.69 -2.05 7.41
CA VAL A 87 -22.40 -2.94 8.34
C VAL A 87 -21.42 -3.54 9.38
N ASP A 88 -20.13 -3.46 9.10
CA ASP A 88 -19.01 -3.90 9.96
C ASP A 88 -18.62 -2.82 11.00
N GLY A 89 -19.11 -1.58 10.82
CA GLY A 89 -18.75 -0.39 11.59
C GLY A 89 -19.63 -0.12 12.81
N GLN A 90 -20.63 -0.98 13.10
CA GLN A 90 -21.27 -0.96 14.42
C GLN A 90 -20.28 -1.52 15.45
N ALA A 91 -19.31 -0.70 15.84
CA ALA A 91 -18.64 -0.83 17.12
C ALA A 91 -19.69 -0.59 18.20
N ILE A 92 -20.46 -1.64 18.48
CA ILE A 92 -21.01 -1.88 19.80
C ILE A 92 -19.78 -1.72 20.70
N TYR A 93 -19.80 -0.73 21.59
CA TYR A 93 -18.83 -0.64 22.68
C TYR A 93 -19.02 -1.90 23.53
N SER A 94 -18.48 -3.02 23.07
CA SER A 94 -18.37 -4.25 23.80
C SER A 94 -17.28 -4.02 24.82
N GLU A 95 -17.55 -4.38 26.07
CA GLU A 95 -16.52 -4.35 27.11
C GLU A 95 -15.24 -5.02 26.59
N PRO A 96 -14.05 -4.45 26.88
CA PRO A 96 -12.81 -4.92 26.31
C PRO A 96 -12.62 -6.38 26.72
N ARG A 97 -12.77 -7.29 25.76
CA ARG A 97 -12.43 -8.71 25.91
C ARG A 97 -10.96 -8.86 25.54
N GLY A 98 -10.11 -9.08 26.53
CA GLY A 98 -8.68 -9.25 26.31
C GLY A 98 -7.89 -9.23 27.60
N GLU A 99 -6.58 -9.41 27.49
CA GLU A 99 -5.66 -9.25 28.60
C GLU A 99 -5.44 -7.77 28.90
N PHE A 100 -5.18 -7.47 30.17
CA PHE A 100 -4.95 -6.11 30.64
C PHE A 100 -3.66 -6.06 31.47
N GLY A 101 -3.03 -4.89 31.52
CA GLY A 101 -1.85 -4.66 32.35
C GLY A 101 -0.67 -5.53 31.90
N GLN A 102 -0.07 -6.26 32.85
CA GLN A 102 1.15 -7.03 32.61
C GLN A 102 0.95 -8.29 31.76
N GLY A 103 -0.29 -8.77 31.59
CA GLY A 103 -0.58 -9.88 30.66
C GLY A 103 -0.14 -9.56 29.23
N LEU A 104 -0.26 -8.29 28.83
CA LEU A 104 0.16 -7.82 27.50
C LEU A 104 1.65 -8.06 27.19
N LEU A 105 2.48 -8.25 28.22
CA LEU A 105 3.91 -8.45 28.07
C LEU A 105 4.29 -9.88 27.65
N GLU A 106 3.37 -10.84 27.68
CA GLU A 106 3.66 -12.26 27.35
C GLU A 106 4.21 -12.43 25.94
N HIS A 107 3.74 -11.62 25.00
CA HIS A 107 4.16 -11.67 23.59
C HIS A 107 5.27 -10.68 23.24
N ALA A 108 5.80 -9.94 24.22
CA ALA A 108 6.88 -8.99 24.00
C ALA A 108 8.21 -9.73 23.79
N SER A 109 8.95 -9.35 22.75
CA SER A 109 10.28 -9.93 22.50
C SER A 109 11.31 -9.53 23.57
N ARG A 110 11.15 -8.36 24.20
CA ARG A 110 12.01 -7.84 25.27
C ARG A 110 11.20 -7.04 26.29
N THR A 111 11.43 -7.30 27.57
CA THR A 111 10.82 -6.57 28.69
C THR A 111 11.84 -6.34 29.81
N GLN A 112 11.71 -5.22 30.52
CA GLN A 112 12.47 -4.91 31.73
C GLN A 112 11.59 -4.12 32.68
N ASP A 113 11.63 -4.47 33.96
CA ASP A 113 10.88 -3.80 35.03
C ASP A 113 9.38 -3.63 34.71
N GLN A 114 8.78 -4.63 34.02
CA GLN A 114 7.38 -4.64 33.59
C GLN A 114 7.03 -3.61 32.49
N PHE A 115 8.03 -3.18 31.71
CA PHE A 115 7.84 -2.32 30.54
C PHE A 115 8.43 -2.96 29.28
N TYR A 116 7.87 -2.58 28.12
CA TYR A 116 8.50 -2.84 26.83
C TYR A 116 9.80 -2.08 26.71
N ILE A 117 10.85 -2.73 26.23
CA ILE A 117 12.11 -2.07 25.90
C ILE A 117 12.23 -1.97 24.40
N VAL A 118 12.57 -0.77 23.93
CA VAL A 118 12.95 -0.53 22.54
C VAL A 118 14.32 0.13 22.55
N ASP A 119 15.23 -0.37 21.72
CA ASP A 119 16.53 0.26 21.52
C ASP A 119 16.29 1.66 20.92
N SER A 120 16.65 2.70 21.65
CA SER A 120 16.48 4.07 21.19
C SER A 120 17.73 4.52 20.45
N ASP A 121 17.64 4.58 19.12
CA ASP A 121 18.68 5.10 18.25
C ASP A 121 18.73 6.64 18.32
N ARG A 122 19.02 7.18 19.52
CA ARG A 122 19.28 8.61 19.70
C ARG A 122 20.69 8.91 19.20
N ARG A 123 20.79 9.32 17.94
CA ARG A 123 22.00 9.98 17.42
C ARG A 123 22.24 11.26 18.23
N ARG A 124 23.36 11.29 18.96
CA ARG A 124 23.84 12.44 19.73
C ARG A 124 24.68 13.37 18.86
#